data_AF-A0A4R9P5M6-F1
#
_entry.id   AF-A0A4R9P5M6-F1
#
_cell.length_a   1.000
_cell.length_b   1.000
_cell.length_c   1.000
_cell.angle_alpha   90.00
_cell.angle_beta   90.00
_cell.angle_gamma   90.00
#
_symmetry.space_group_name_H-M   'P 1'
#
loop_
_entity.id
_entity.type
_entity.pdbx_description
1 polymer ?
#
loop_
_entity_poly.entity_id
_entity_poly.type
_entity_poly.pdbx_seq_one_letter_code
_entity_poly.pdbx_strand_id
1 'polypeptide(L)'
;QSELQHAHRNRAMAHFMASFGNMEMPPEVVVDAYCRQCAISMSCVELAKAALFLTHHGVVPSTGERILDTSSAKRLSALMLTFGTYDAAGDF
;
A
#
# COMPACT_ATOMS: atom_id res chain seq x y z
N GLN A 1 14.69 -1.42 -10.70
CA GLN A 1 15.38 -2.70 -11.03
C GLN A 1 16.06 -3.35 -9.83
N SER A 2 16.75 -2.60 -8.96
CA SER A 2 17.44 -3.15 -7.76
C SER A 2 16.55 -4.07 -6.90
N GLU A 3 15.35 -3.62 -6.52
CA GLU A 3 14.47 -4.39 -5.63
C GLU A 3 14.03 -5.74 -6.20
N LEU A 4 13.64 -5.78 -7.48
CA LEU A 4 13.19 -7.01 -8.15
C LEU A 4 14.29 -8.07 -8.25
N GLN A 5 15.55 -7.64 -8.40
CA GLN A 5 16.70 -8.55 -8.44
C GLN A 5 16.97 -9.21 -7.08
N HIS A 6 16.59 -8.54 -5.99
CA HIS A 6 16.79 -9.02 -4.61
C HIS A 6 15.50 -9.46 -3.90
N ALA A 7 14.38 -9.56 -4.61
CA ALA A 7 13.04 -9.86 -4.08
C ALA A 7 12.83 -11.33 -3.63
N HIS A 8 13.89 -12.07 -3.25
CA HIS A 8 13.81 -13.50 -2.91
C HIS A 8 12.81 -13.80 -1.79
N ARG A 9 12.76 -12.96 -0.74
CA ARG A 9 11.79 -13.11 0.36
C ARG A 9 10.36 -12.90 -0.09
N ASN A 10 10.13 -11.88 -0.92
CA ASN A 10 8.80 -11.58 -1.46
C ASN A 10 8.32 -12.70 -2.40
N ARG A 11 9.21 -13.26 -3.23
CA ARG A 11 8.90 -14.44 -4.05
C ARG A 11 8.54 -15.65 -3.20
N ALA A 12 9.32 -15.96 -2.16
CA ALA A 12 9.02 -17.06 -1.26
C ALA A 12 7.65 -16.90 -0.58
N MET A 13 7.34 -15.69 -0.11
CA MET A 13 6.05 -15.38 0.50
C MET A 13 4.89 -15.47 -0.50
N ALA A 14 5.07 -14.98 -1.73
CA ALA A 14 4.07 -15.09 -2.77
C ALA A 14 3.79 -16.56 -3.13
N HIS A 15 4.82 -17.39 -3.30
CA HIS A 15 4.64 -18.82 -3.53
C HIS A 15 3.97 -19.54 -2.34
N PHE A 16 4.31 -19.14 -1.11
CA PHE A 16 3.66 -19.64 0.09
C PHE A 16 2.17 -19.28 0.12
N MET A 17 1.78 -18.05 -0.21
CA MET A 17 0.37 -17.66 -0.30
C MET A 17 -0.36 -18.39 -1.43
N ALA A 18 0.29 -18.57 -2.58
CA ALA A 18 -0.27 -19.28 -3.72
C ALA A 18 -0.57 -20.76 -3.41
N SER A 19 0.22 -21.41 -2.56
CA SER A 19 -0.03 -22.82 -2.18
C SER A 19 -1.32 -23.02 -1.39
N PHE A 20 -1.83 -21.97 -0.73
CA PHE A 20 -3.13 -21.95 -0.07
C PHE A 20 -4.29 -21.51 -0.99
N GLY A 21 -4.02 -21.25 -2.27
CA GLY A 21 -5.03 -20.74 -3.21
C GLY A 21 -5.40 -19.27 -2.98
N ASN A 22 -4.57 -18.51 -2.26
CA ASN A 22 -4.83 -17.09 -1.95
C ASN A 22 -4.38 -16.12 -3.06
N MET A 23 -3.99 -16.61 -4.24
CA MET A 23 -3.51 -15.79 -5.34
C MET A 23 -4.25 -16.14 -6.64
N GLU A 24 -4.84 -15.12 -7.27
CA GLU A 24 -5.49 -15.24 -8.58
C GLU A 24 -4.49 -15.13 -9.74
N MET A 25 -3.37 -14.43 -9.52
CA MET A 25 -2.34 -14.15 -10.52
C MET A 25 -1.03 -14.88 -10.18
N PRO A 26 -0.16 -15.17 -11.18
CA PRO A 26 1.12 -15.81 -10.94
C PRO A 26 1.99 -15.02 -9.95
N PRO A 27 2.66 -15.68 -8.98
CA PRO A 27 3.50 -15.02 -7.98
C PRO A 27 4.50 -14.01 -8.53
N GLU A 28 5.19 -14.34 -9.62
CA GLU A 28 6.19 -13.44 -10.23
C GLU A 28 5.57 -12.15 -10.79
N VAL A 29 4.36 -12.20 -11.32
CA VAL A 29 3.65 -11.00 -11.83
C VAL A 29 3.28 -10.08 -10.68
N VAL A 30 2.82 -10.66 -9.57
CA VAL A 30 2.45 -9.89 -8.37
C VAL A 30 3.68 -9.27 -7.72
N VAL A 31 4.78 -10.00 -7.61
CA VAL A 31 6.03 -9.48 -7.05
C VAL A 31 6.62 -8.37 -7.93
N ASP A 32 6.58 -8.50 -9.26
CA ASP A 32 7.00 -7.43 -10.16
C ASP A 32 6.14 -6.16 -10.00
N ALA A 33 4.82 -6.30 -9.94
CA ALA A 33 3.92 -5.17 -9.69
C ALA A 33 4.18 -4.51 -8.32
N TYR A 34 4.38 -5.32 -7.28
CA TYR A 34 4.72 -4.85 -5.93
C TYR A 34 6.03 -4.04 -5.93
N CYS A 35 7.12 -4.54 -6.53
CA CYS A 35 8.38 -3.80 -6.61
C CYS A 35 8.25 -2.50 -7.43
N ARG A 36 7.39 -2.48 -8.47
CA ARG A 36 7.11 -1.23 -9.21
C ARG A 36 6.36 -0.22 -8.34
N GLN A 37 5.41 -0.67 -7.53
CA GLN A 37 4.70 0.19 -6.58
C GLN A 37 5.66 0.79 -5.53
N CYS A 38 6.57 -0.02 -4.97
CA CYS A 38 7.59 0.45 -4.01
C CYS A 38 8.61 1.42 -4.63
N ALA A 39 8.77 1.37 -5.96
CA ALA A 39 9.68 2.25 -6.69
C ALA A 39 9.07 3.63 -7.03
N ILE A 40 7.79 3.88 -6.70
CA ILE A 40 7.18 5.21 -6.87
C ILE A 40 7.89 6.22 -5.97
N SER A 41 8.44 7.27 -6.57
CA SER A 41 9.09 8.36 -5.86
C SER A 41 8.24 9.62 -5.88
N MET A 42 8.29 10.36 -4.77
CA MET A 42 7.56 11.61 -4.59
C MET A 42 8.24 12.47 -3.54
N SER A 43 8.08 13.79 -3.65
CA SER A 43 8.47 14.75 -2.62
C SER A 43 7.54 14.67 -1.41
N CYS A 44 7.97 15.22 -0.25
CA CYS A 44 7.12 15.29 0.95
C CYS A 44 5.79 16.02 0.69
N VAL A 45 5.80 17.04 -0.17
CA VAL A 45 4.60 17.80 -0.52
C VAL A 45 3.63 16.96 -1.34
N GLU A 46 4.14 16.18 -2.29
CA GLU A 46 3.34 15.27 -3.09
C GLU A 46 2.76 14.14 -2.25
N LEU A 47 3.55 13.56 -1.33
CA LEU A 47 3.07 12.55 -0.39
C LEU A 47 1.94 13.07 0.49
N ALA A 48 2.11 14.26 1.08
CA ALA A 48 1.08 14.88 1.90
C ALA A 48 -0.20 15.11 1.11
N LYS A 49 -0.09 15.60 -0.14
CA LYS A 49 -1.25 15.78 -1.03
C LYS A 49 -1.91 14.47 -1.42
N ALA A 50 -1.13 13.43 -1.70
CA ALA A 50 -1.64 12.11 -2.07
C ALA A 50 -2.44 11.47 -0.92
N ALA A 51 -2.11 11.78 0.34
CA ALA A 51 -2.82 11.27 1.51
C ALA A 51 -4.01 12.12 1.97
N LEU A 52 -4.20 13.35 1.45
CA LEU A 52 -5.25 14.28 1.90
C LEU A 52 -6.66 13.68 1.86
N PHE A 53 -6.97 12.85 0.86
CA PHE A 53 -8.31 12.27 0.76
C PHE A 53 -8.67 11.40 1.98
N LEU A 54 -7.68 10.86 2.70
CA LEU A 54 -7.89 10.05 3.90
C LEU A 54 -8.46 10.88 5.06
N THR A 55 -8.00 12.12 5.23
CA THR A 55 -8.50 13.03 6.26
C THR A 55 -9.87 13.63 5.91
N HIS A 56 -10.26 13.53 4.64
CA HIS A 56 -11.51 14.06 4.10
C HIS A 56 -12.49 12.95 3.67
N HIS A 57 -12.56 11.86 4.45
CA HIS A 57 -13.54 10.78 4.27
C HIS A 57 -13.57 10.17 2.86
N GLY A 58 -12.41 10.08 2.22
CA GLY A 58 -12.25 9.49 0.90
C GLY A 58 -12.32 10.48 -0.27
N VAL A 59 -12.42 11.80 -0.02
CA VAL A 59 -12.63 12.83 -1.05
C VAL A 59 -11.43 13.78 -1.15
N VAL A 60 -10.98 14.06 -2.37
CA VAL A 60 -9.93 15.04 -2.64
C VAL A 60 -10.50 16.45 -2.48
N PRO A 61 -10.00 17.28 -1.55
CA PRO A 61 -10.61 18.59 -1.26
C PRO A 61 -10.57 19.59 -2.42
N SER A 62 -9.53 19.53 -3.25
CA SER A 62 -9.33 20.49 -4.35
C SER A 62 -10.22 20.22 -5.56
N THR A 63 -10.63 18.97 -5.78
CA THR A 63 -11.41 18.56 -6.96
C THR A 63 -12.83 18.10 -6.61
N GLY A 64 -13.08 17.73 -5.36
CA GLY A 64 -14.32 17.07 -4.94
C GLY A 64 -14.42 15.61 -5.39
N GLU A 65 -13.37 15.06 -6.00
CA GLU A 65 -13.34 13.68 -6.48
C GLU A 65 -13.30 12.69 -5.32
N ARG A 66 -14.15 11.65 -5.40
CA ARG A 66 -14.17 10.57 -4.42
C ARG A 66 -13.24 9.43 -4.86
N ILE A 67 -12.17 9.21 -4.10
CA ILE A 67 -11.23 8.10 -4.29
C ILE A 67 -11.69 6.85 -3.54
N LEU A 68 -12.20 7.04 -2.31
CA LEU A 68 -12.76 5.96 -1.48
C LEU A 68 -14.12 6.35 -0.92
N ASP A 69 -14.95 5.36 -0.61
CA ASP A 69 -16.10 5.58 0.26
C ASP A 69 -15.64 5.85 1.71
N THR A 70 -16.50 6.49 2.49
CA THR A 70 -16.19 6.90 3.87
C THR A 70 -15.81 5.70 4.76
N SER A 71 -16.42 4.54 4.55
CA SER A 71 -16.16 3.33 5.34
C SER A 71 -14.76 2.78 5.06
N SER A 72 -14.38 2.72 3.78
CA SER A 72 -13.05 2.28 3.36
C SER A 72 -11.96 3.25 3.78
N ALA A 73 -12.18 4.57 3.65
CA ALA A 73 -11.26 5.57 4.17
C ALA A 73 -11.02 5.40 5.68
N LYS A 74 -12.09 5.19 6.46
CA LYS A 74 -11.97 4.94 7.91
C LYS A 74 -11.18 3.67 8.24
N ARG A 75 -11.43 2.57 7.51
CA ARG A 75 -10.68 1.31 7.70
C ARG A 75 -9.20 1.47 7.37
N LEU A 76 -8.89 2.15 6.27
CA LEU A 76 -7.52 2.40 5.86
C LEU A 76 -6.77 3.26 6.89
N SER A 77 -7.39 4.35 7.36
CA SER A 77 -6.80 5.17 8.44
C SER A 77 -6.58 4.37 9.72
N ALA A 78 -7.50 3.47 10.09
CA ALA A 78 -7.33 2.61 11.25
C ALA A 78 -6.13 1.64 11.08
N LEU A 79 -5.97 1.03 9.90
CA LEU A 79 -4.82 0.17 9.61
C LEU A 79 -3.49 0.94 9.65
N MET A 80 -3.46 2.15 9.11
CA MET A 80 -2.28 3.01 9.17
C MET A 80 -1.93 3.40 10.61
N LEU A 81 -2.93 3.63 11.46
CA LEU A 81 -2.70 3.93 12.88
C LEU A 81 -2.11 2.74 13.63
N THR A 82 -2.63 1.52 13.41
CA THR A 82 -2.22 0.36 14.21
C THR A 82 -1.03 -0.42 13.65
N PHE A 83 -0.71 -0.27 12.36
CA PHE A 83 0.36 -1.04 11.69
C PHE A 83 1.25 -0.19 10.77
N GLY A 84 0.98 1.12 10.64
CA GLY A 84 1.63 1.96 9.62
C GLY A 84 3.09 2.33 9.90
N THR A 85 3.50 2.36 11.18
CA THR A 85 4.89 2.61 11.58
C THR A 85 5.65 1.31 11.87
N TYR A 86 5.15 0.18 11.35
CA TYR A 86 5.75 -1.14 11.51
C TYR A 86 5.91 -1.49 13.00
N ASP A 87 7.14 -1.76 13.45
CA ASP A 87 7.44 -2.11 14.85
C ASP A 87 7.18 -0.97 15.85
N ALA A 88 6.97 0.27 15.38
CA ALA A 88 6.77 1.45 16.23
C ALA A 88 5.29 1.85 16.40
N ALA A 89 4.32 1.07 15.93
CA ALA A 89 2.90 1.45 15.93
C ALA A 89 2.25 1.55 17.33
N GLY A 90 2.93 1.07 18.38
CA GLY A 90 2.51 1.23 19.78
C GLY A 90 3.22 2.33 20.56
N ASP A 91 4.31 2.89 20.01
CA ASP A 91 5.11 3.94 20.65
C ASP A 91 4.77 5.35 20.13
N PHE A 92 3.83 5.44 19.19
CA PHE A 92 3.39 6.65 18.48
C PHE A 92 1.92 6.96 18.76
#